data_AF-A0A956V0K9-F1
#
_entry.id   AF-A0A956V0K9-F1
#
_cell.length_a   1.000
_cell.length_b   1.000
_cell.length_c   1.000
_cell.angle_alpha   90.00
_cell.angle_beta   90.00
_cell.angle_gamma   90.00
#
_symmetry.space_group_name_H-M   'P 1'
#
loop_
_entity.id
_entity.type
_entity.pdbx_description
1 polymer ?
#
loop_
_entity_poly.entity_id
_entity_poly.type
_entity_poly.pdbx_seq_one_letter_code
_entity_poly.pdbx_strand_id
1 'polypeptide(L)'
;MSTKPPQRKKAVLLSNVLFALMLVAAGVVAYLYFFDNRFFNEGPEAPACESGQNELICVLNALKDQDFDRVEPGRYTASANQLTQPGQVIEIDKLNAFLFVYPAATGDAAIAEREADAADLDAATLEITSRVAENPLTDGEEVHVFQQSNVILILVGGTDEEVQMVQAAMETLP
;
A
#
# COMPACT_ATOMS: atom_id res chain seq x y z
N MET A 1 -72.16 -14.64 2.02
CA MET A 1 -71.21 -13.69 2.63
C MET A 1 -70.18 -14.49 3.43
N SER A 2 -68.94 -14.59 2.95
CA SER A 2 -67.87 -15.34 3.63
C SER A 2 -67.00 -14.36 4.42
N THR A 3 -67.16 -14.31 5.74
CA THR A 3 -66.31 -13.53 6.63
C THR A 3 -65.12 -14.37 7.04
N LYS A 4 -63.92 -14.07 6.53
CA LYS A 4 -62.65 -14.61 7.02
C LYS A 4 -62.19 -13.84 8.26
N PRO A 5 -62.16 -14.46 9.45
CA PRO A 5 -61.11 -14.15 10.43
C PRO A 5 -60.44 -15.45 10.90
N PRO A 6 -59.09 -15.58 10.85
CA PRO A 6 -58.26 -15.04 11.93
C PRO A 6 -56.81 -14.75 11.46
N GLN A 7 -56.58 -13.78 10.57
CA GLN A 7 -55.21 -13.47 10.12
C GLN A 7 -54.41 -12.63 11.11
N ARG A 8 -55.06 -11.85 11.99
CA ARG A 8 -54.38 -10.96 12.96
C ARG A 8 -53.52 -11.72 13.99
N LYS A 9 -53.98 -12.84 14.53
CA LYS A 9 -53.22 -13.59 15.56
C LYS A 9 -51.94 -14.22 15.01
N LYS A 10 -51.98 -14.74 13.77
CA LYS A 10 -50.80 -15.29 13.09
C LYS A 10 -49.80 -14.19 12.70
N ALA A 11 -50.30 -13.03 12.28
CA ALA A 11 -49.46 -11.87 11.97
C ALA A 11 -48.73 -11.33 13.23
N VAL A 12 -49.41 -11.26 14.37
CA VAL A 12 -48.79 -10.83 15.64
C VAL A 12 -47.75 -11.85 16.14
N LEU A 13 -48.04 -13.15 16.04
CA LEU A 13 -47.07 -14.19 16.40
C LEU A 13 -45.82 -14.13 15.51
N LEU A 14 -46.01 -14.00 14.19
CA LEU A 14 -44.91 -13.89 13.24
C LEU A 14 -44.07 -12.64 13.47
N SER A 15 -44.72 -11.50 13.76
CA SER A 15 -44.05 -10.25 14.11
C SER A 15 -43.18 -10.38 15.36
N ASN A 16 -43.68 -11.06 16.40
CA ASN A 16 -42.92 -11.27 17.63
C ASN A 16 -41.71 -12.19 17.42
N VAL A 17 -41.86 -13.24 16.61
CA VAL A 17 -40.75 -14.14 16.25
C VAL A 17 -39.69 -13.40 15.44
N LEU A 18 -40.10 -12.59 14.46
CA LEU A 18 -39.18 -11.79 13.65
C LEU A 18 -38.45 -10.74 14.50
N PHE A 19 -39.14 -10.10 15.45
CA PHE A 19 -38.53 -9.15 16.37
C PHE A 19 -37.50 -9.82 17.29
N ALA A 20 -37.82 -11.00 17.83
CA ALA A 20 -36.88 -11.78 18.64
C ALA A 20 -35.65 -12.20 17.82
N LEU A 21 -35.83 -12.62 16.56
CA LEU A 21 -34.73 -12.95 15.66
C LEU A 21 -33.84 -11.73 15.36
N MET A 22 -34.42 -10.55 15.15
CA MET A 22 -33.65 -9.32 14.98
C MET A 22 -32.83 -8.96 16.22
N LEU A 23 -33.38 -9.13 17.42
CA LEU A 23 -32.63 -8.89 18.66
C LEU A 23 -31.45 -9.86 18.81
N VAL A 24 -31.64 -11.13 18.46
CA VAL A 24 -30.55 -12.11 18.44
C VAL A 24 -29.49 -11.72 17.41
N ALA A 25 -29.90 -11.37 16.19
CA ALA A 25 -28.98 -10.94 15.13
C ALA A 25 -28.20 -9.68 15.53
N ALA A 26 -28.87 -8.68 16.12
CA ALA A 26 -28.22 -7.47 16.64
C ALA A 26 -27.22 -7.79 17.76
N GLY A 27 -27.57 -8.73 18.65
CA GLY A 27 -26.66 -9.22 19.68
C GLY A 27 -25.42 -9.91 19.11
N VAL A 28 -25.57 -10.71 18.06
CA VAL A 28 -24.45 -11.35 17.36
C VAL A 28 -23.57 -10.32 16.66
N VAL A 29 -24.15 -9.33 15.98
CA VAL A 29 -23.39 -8.24 15.34
C VAL A 29 -22.62 -7.42 16.38
N ALA A 30 -23.26 -7.06 17.49
CA ALA A 30 -22.58 -6.35 18.58
C ALA A 30 -21.47 -7.20 19.21
N TYR A 31 -21.71 -8.50 19.41
CA TYR A 31 -20.69 -9.44 19.91
C TYR A 31 -19.50 -9.50 18.96
N LEU A 32 -19.74 -9.72 17.66
CA LEU A 32 -18.69 -9.75 16.64
C LEU A 32 -17.94 -8.43 16.58
N TYR A 33 -18.62 -7.28 16.61
CA TYR A 33 -17.96 -5.97 16.62
C TYR A 33 -17.04 -5.77 17.83
N PHE A 34 -17.50 -6.16 19.03
CA PHE A 34 -16.69 -6.00 20.25
C PHE A 34 -15.59 -7.05 20.40
N PHE A 35 -15.77 -8.26 19.87
CA PHE A 35 -14.74 -9.30 19.87
C PHE A 35 -13.72 -9.11 18.74
N ASP A 36 -14.14 -8.80 17.51
CA ASP A 36 -13.21 -8.51 16.40
C ASP A 36 -12.25 -7.39 16.79
N ASN A 37 -12.76 -6.29 17.33
CA ASN A 37 -11.91 -5.17 17.73
C ASN A 37 -10.92 -5.51 18.86
N ARG A 38 -11.10 -6.61 19.60
CA ARG A 38 -10.18 -7.03 20.66
C ARG A 38 -9.16 -8.07 20.22
N PHE A 39 -9.46 -8.87 19.19
CA PHE A 39 -8.59 -9.96 18.74
C PHE A 39 -7.87 -9.69 17.41
N PHE A 40 -8.24 -8.65 16.66
CA PHE A 40 -7.61 -8.31 15.37
C PHE A 40 -6.54 -7.21 15.44
N ASN A 41 -6.20 -6.70 16.62
CA ASN A 41 -5.06 -5.77 16.76
C ASN A 41 -3.70 -6.48 16.79
N GLU A 42 -3.67 -7.82 16.84
CA GLU A 42 -2.46 -8.65 16.75
C GLU A 42 -2.39 -9.28 15.35
N GLY A 43 -2.36 -8.45 14.31
CA GLY A 43 -1.82 -8.90 13.02
C GLY A 43 -0.39 -9.40 13.19
N PRO A 44 0.16 -10.21 12.27
CA PRO A 44 1.59 -10.53 12.30
C PRO A 44 2.38 -9.24 12.44
N GLU A 45 3.37 -9.23 13.35
CA GLU A 45 4.26 -8.07 13.51
C GLU A 45 4.78 -7.68 12.13
N ALA A 46 4.68 -6.38 11.81
CA ALA A 46 5.26 -5.88 10.58
C ALA A 46 6.74 -6.32 10.55
N PRO A 47 7.25 -6.79 9.41
CA PRO A 47 8.64 -7.20 9.31
C PRO A 47 9.53 -6.06 9.80
N ALA A 48 10.53 -6.41 10.62
CA ALA A 48 11.45 -5.42 11.16
C ALA A 48 12.21 -4.79 9.99
N CYS A 49 12.18 -3.47 9.90
CA CYS A 49 12.98 -2.74 8.95
C CYS A 49 14.43 -2.81 9.42
N GLU A 50 15.22 -3.66 8.77
CA GLU A 50 16.65 -3.81 9.02
C GLU A 50 17.44 -3.44 7.76
N SER A 51 18.71 -3.07 7.95
CA SER A 51 19.58 -2.71 6.84
C SER A 51 19.72 -3.86 5.84
N GLY A 52 19.47 -3.55 4.57
CA GLY A 52 19.45 -4.49 3.46
C GLY A 52 18.21 -5.41 3.41
N GLN A 53 17.22 -5.19 4.29
CA GLN A 53 15.99 -6.00 4.36
C GLN A 53 14.74 -5.12 4.39
N ASN A 54 14.81 -3.90 3.86
CA ASN A 54 13.64 -3.05 3.76
C ASN A 54 12.63 -3.65 2.78
N GLU A 55 11.37 -3.67 3.21
CA GLU A 55 10.22 -4.04 2.39
C GLU A 55 9.37 -2.80 2.06
N LEU A 56 8.35 -2.99 1.21
CA LEU A 56 7.40 -1.94 0.85
C LEU A 56 6.82 -1.22 2.08
N ILE A 57 6.49 -1.96 3.14
CA ILE A 57 5.90 -1.38 4.35
C ILE A 57 6.86 -0.41 5.06
N CYS A 58 8.17 -0.67 5.03
CA CYS A 58 9.19 0.21 5.61
C CYS A 58 9.22 1.55 4.88
N VAL A 59 9.23 1.51 3.55
CA VAL A 59 9.21 2.71 2.69
C VAL A 59 7.91 3.47 2.83
N LEU A 60 6.76 2.78 2.84
CA LEU A 60 5.46 3.42 3.04
C LEU A 60 5.36 4.11 4.39
N ASN A 61 5.87 3.50 5.47
CA ASN A 61 5.87 4.12 6.78
C ASN A 61 6.79 5.35 6.81
N ALA A 62 8.01 5.23 6.28
CA ALA A 62 8.94 6.37 6.19
C ALA A 62 8.37 7.56 5.41
N LEU A 63 7.64 7.29 4.32
CA LEU A 63 6.93 8.31 3.54
C LEU A 63 5.72 8.89 4.30
N LYS A 64 4.95 8.07 5.01
CA LYS A 64 3.80 8.52 5.82
C LYS A 64 4.21 9.35 7.04
N ASP A 65 5.42 9.16 7.52
CA ASP A 65 6.00 9.97 8.59
C ASP A 65 6.39 11.38 8.09
N GLN A 66 6.36 11.62 6.78
CA GLN A 66 6.39 12.96 6.20
C GLN A 66 4.98 13.55 6.13
N ASP A 67 4.89 14.87 5.99
CA ASP A 67 3.62 15.63 5.92
C ASP A 67 2.88 15.49 4.56
N PHE A 68 2.91 14.30 3.92
CA PHE A 68 2.08 14.03 2.74
C PHE A 68 0.63 13.78 3.14
N ASP A 69 -0.33 14.28 2.36
CA ASP A 69 -1.76 14.08 2.64
C ASP A 69 -2.17 12.61 2.43
N ARG A 70 -1.56 11.94 1.45
CA ARG A 70 -1.88 10.56 1.05
C ARG A 70 -0.64 9.82 0.55
N VAL A 71 -0.34 8.69 1.19
CA VAL A 71 0.67 7.72 0.73
C VAL A 71 0.07 6.32 0.73
N GLU A 72 -0.13 5.75 -0.46
CA GLU A 72 -0.80 4.45 -0.64
C GLU A 72 -0.04 3.55 -1.63
N PRO A 73 -0.10 2.22 -1.46
CA PRO A 73 0.40 1.30 -2.46
C PRO A 73 -0.45 1.40 -3.74
N GLY A 74 0.20 1.63 -4.87
CA GLY A 74 -0.43 1.63 -6.19
C GLY A 74 -0.90 0.24 -6.62
N ARG A 75 -1.83 0.20 -7.56
CA ARG A 75 -2.53 -1.03 -7.97
C ARG A 75 -1.83 -1.84 -9.05
N TYR A 76 -0.68 -1.38 -9.52
CA TYR A 76 0.05 -2.00 -10.63
C TYR A 76 1.54 -2.02 -10.35
N THR A 77 2.24 -2.82 -11.15
CA THR A 77 3.69 -2.90 -11.16
C THR A 77 4.25 -2.13 -12.34
N ALA A 78 5.50 -1.73 -12.23
CA ALA A 78 6.26 -1.06 -13.28
C ALA A 78 7.59 -1.79 -13.51
N SER A 79 8.22 -1.49 -14.63
CA SER A 79 9.57 -1.95 -14.95
C SER A 79 10.37 -0.76 -15.46
N ALA A 80 11.58 -0.59 -14.96
CA ALA A 80 12.51 0.39 -15.49
C ALA A 80 13.42 -0.28 -16.53
N ASN A 81 13.75 0.42 -17.61
CA ASN A 81 14.65 -0.07 -18.66
C ASN A 81 16.09 -0.35 -18.16
N GLN A 82 16.48 0.26 -17.05
CA GLN A 82 17.84 0.17 -16.48
C GLN A 82 17.91 -0.63 -15.17
N LEU A 83 16.78 -1.11 -14.64
CA LEU A 83 16.76 -1.90 -13.40
C LEU A 83 16.26 -3.30 -13.69
N THR A 84 16.86 -4.29 -13.03
CA THR A 84 16.50 -5.70 -13.18
C THR A 84 15.28 -6.10 -12.35
N GLN A 85 15.08 -5.43 -11.21
CA GLN A 85 13.97 -5.72 -10.31
C GLN A 85 12.65 -5.12 -10.83
N PRO A 86 11.50 -5.76 -10.58
CA PRO A 86 10.21 -5.15 -10.83
C PRO A 86 9.94 -4.04 -9.82
N GLY A 87 9.35 -2.95 -10.29
CA GLY A 87 8.92 -1.83 -9.46
C GLY A 87 7.49 -2.00 -8.98
N GLN A 88 7.23 -1.65 -7.72
CA GLN A 88 5.91 -1.46 -7.15
C GLN A 88 5.56 0.02 -7.14
N VAL A 89 4.37 0.38 -7.64
CA VAL A 89 3.92 1.77 -7.59
C VAL A 89 3.50 2.15 -6.18
N ILE A 90 3.83 3.38 -5.80
CA ILE A 90 3.37 4.08 -4.61
C ILE A 90 2.73 5.38 -5.09
N GLU A 91 1.49 5.62 -4.72
CA GLU A 91 0.79 6.87 -4.98
C GLU A 91 1.08 7.82 -3.81
N ILE A 92 1.71 8.96 -4.11
CA ILE A 92 2.01 10.03 -3.14
C ILE A 92 1.23 11.26 -3.59
N ASP A 93 0.11 11.55 -2.95
CA ASP A 93 -0.84 12.59 -3.36
C ASP A 93 -1.25 12.46 -4.84
N LYS A 94 -0.70 13.31 -5.71
CA LYS A 94 -0.93 13.28 -7.17
C LYS A 94 0.26 12.74 -7.96
N LEU A 95 1.37 12.45 -7.28
CA LEU A 95 2.61 11.94 -7.83
C LEU A 95 2.62 10.41 -7.79
N ASN A 96 3.43 9.83 -8.67
CA ASN A 96 3.73 8.41 -8.65
C ASN A 96 5.20 8.21 -8.31
N ALA A 97 5.45 7.40 -7.30
CA ALA A 97 6.77 6.87 -7.00
C ALA A 97 6.81 5.37 -7.33
N PHE A 98 7.98 4.88 -7.72
CA PHE A 98 8.21 3.51 -8.14
C PHE A 98 9.30 2.91 -7.28
N LEU A 99 8.93 1.95 -6.44
CA LEU A 99 9.83 1.30 -5.50
C LEU A 99 10.34 -0.01 -6.08
N PHE A 100 11.66 -0.14 -6.17
CA PHE A 100 12.38 -1.33 -6.58
C PHE A 100 13.10 -1.89 -5.35
N VAL A 101 12.72 -3.10 -4.95
CA VAL A 101 13.27 -3.78 -3.78
C VAL A 101 14.17 -4.91 -4.26
N TYR A 102 15.40 -4.96 -3.76
CA TYR A 102 16.36 -6.02 -4.08
C TYR A 102 16.30 -7.10 -3.01
N PRO A 103 15.82 -8.32 -3.34
CA PRO A 103 15.75 -9.41 -2.39
C PRO A 103 17.04 -10.23 -2.44
N ALA A 104 17.70 -10.42 -1.29
CA ALA A 104 18.80 -11.38 -1.19
C ALA A 104 18.74 -12.17 0.12
N ALA A 105 19.57 -13.22 0.22
CA ALA A 105 19.65 -14.07 1.40
C ALA A 105 20.19 -13.34 2.64
N THR A 106 20.95 -12.26 2.45
CA THR A 106 21.49 -11.41 3.51
C THR A 106 21.34 -9.94 3.12
N GLY A 107 21.28 -9.05 4.11
CA GLY A 107 21.15 -7.61 3.87
C GLY A 107 22.31 -7.05 3.04
N ASP A 108 23.56 -7.41 3.37
CA ASP A 108 24.74 -6.98 2.62
C ASP A 108 24.71 -7.41 1.14
N ALA A 109 24.19 -8.61 0.86
CA ALA A 109 24.08 -9.09 -0.52
C ALA A 109 23.00 -8.32 -1.29
N ALA A 110 21.90 -7.97 -0.63
CA ALA A 110 20.82 -7.18 -1.23
C ALA A 110 21.29 -5.76 -1.55
N ILE A 111 22.05 -5.15 -0.64
CA ILE A 111 22.69 -3.85 -0.87
C ILE A 111 23.66 -3.96 -2.05
N ALA A 112 24.56 -4.95 -2.07
CA ALA A 112 25.52 -5.15 -3.15
C ALA A 112 24.84 -5.35 -4.52
N GLU A 113 23.75 -6.12 -4.59
CA GLU A 113 22.97 -6.31 -5.81
C GLU A 113 22.35 -4.99 -6.29
N ARG A 114 21.75 -4.23 -5.38
CA ARG A 114 21.23 -2.88 -5.65
C ARG A 114 22.32 -1.94 -6.16
N GLU A 115 23.53 -1.96 -5.59
CA GLU A 115 24.63 -1.09 -6.05
C GLU A 115 25.11 -1.47 -7.45
N ALA A 116 25.18 -2.78 -7.73
CA ALA A 116 25.57 -3.27 -9.05
C ALA A 116 24.55 -2.87 -10.13
N ASP A 117 23.26 -2.96 -9.82
CA ASP A 117 22.18 -2.59 -10.75
C ASP A 117 22.09 -1.05 -10.92
N ALA A 118 22.40 -0.29 -9.87
CA ALA A 118 22.43 1.16 -9.91
C ALA A 118 23.69 1.75 -10.56
N ALA A 119 24.70 0.94 -10.89
CA ALA A 119 26.00 1.43 -11.37
C ALA A 119 25.88 2.21 -12.69
N ASP A 120 24.96 1.79 -13.56
CA ASP A 120 24.69 2.40 -14.86
C ASP A 120 23.39 3.24 -14.85
N LEU A 121 22.82 3.51 -13.67
CA LEU A 121 21.55 4.21 -13.53
C LEU A 121 21.69 5.70 -13.83
N ASP A 122 21.01 6.16 -14.87
CA ASP A 122 20.98 7.55 -15.31
C ASP A 122 19.53 8.05 -15.40
N ALA A 123 19.19 8.99 -14.52
CA ALA A 123 17.86 9.59 -14.45
C ALA A 123 17.42 10.25 -15.77
N ALA A 124 18.36 10.75 -16.59
CA ALA A 124 18.03 11.43 -17.85
C ALA A 124 17.57 10.47 -18.96
N THR A 125 17.94 9.18 -18.86
CA THR A 125 17.62 8.14 -19.85
C THR A 125 16.72 7.04 -19.28
N LEU A 126 16.22 7.26 -18.06
CA LEU A 126 15.41 6.31 -17.33
C LEU A 126 13.97 6.31 -17.87
N GLU A 127 13.51 5.14 -18.30
CA GLU A 127 12.15 4.93 -18.76
C GLU A 127 11.46 3.94 -17.86
N ILE A 128 10.35 4.37 -17.27
CA ILE A 128 9.48 3.50 -16.48
C ILE A 128 8.29 3.11 -17.34
N THR A 129 8.06 1.81 -17.49
CA THR A 129 6.95 1.27 -18.27
C THR A 129 6.02 0.47 -17.37
N SER A 130 4.73 0.46 -17.71
CA SER A 130 3.76 -0.41 -17.06
C SER A 130 2.79 -0.95 -18.09
N ARG A 131 2.22 -2.13 -17.82
CA ARG A 131 1.21 -2.75 -18.69
C ARG A 131 -0.09 -1.96 -18.78
N VAL A 132 -0.32 -1.02 -17.86
CA VAL A 132 -1.54 -0.19 -17.82
C VAL A 132 -1.41 1.11 -18.62
N ALA A 133 -0.20 1.49 -19.04
CA ALA A 133 0.06 2.73 -19.78
C ALA A 133 0.60 2.42 -21.18
N GLU A 134 0.15 3.18 -22.18
CA GLU A 134 0.62 3.05 -23.56
C GLU A 134 1.97 3.74 -23.79
N ASN A 135 2.28 4.77 -23.01
CA ASN A 135 3.53 5.52 -23.04
C ASN A 135 4.35 5.27 -21.76
N PRO A 136 5.68 5.54 -21.79
CA PRO A 136 6.49 5.58 -20.58
C PRO A 136 5.88 6.53 -19.54
N LEU A 137 5.88 6.10 -18.28
CA LEU A 137 5.38 6.87 -17.15
C LEU A 137 6.29 8.05 -16.78
N THR A 138 7.49 8.13 -17.37
CA THR A 138 8.45 9.23 -17.22
C THR A 138 8.35 10.27 -18.34
N ASP A 139 7.43 10.12 -19.30
CA ASP A 139 7.37 10.97 -20.49
C ASP A 139 7.00 12.43 -20.15
N GLY A 140 7.97 13.34 -20.35
CA GLY A 140 7.79 14.78 -20.17
C GLY A 140 7.87 15.30 -18.73
N GLU A 141 8.20 14.45 -17.76
CA GLU A 141 8.35 14.81 -16.35
C GLU A 141 9.79 14.61 -15.86
N GLU A 142 10.21 15.41 -14.89
CA GLU A 142 11.52 15.24 -14.25
C GLU A 142 11.54 13.97 -13.40
N VAL A 143 12.67 13.27 -13.40
CA VAL A 143 12.82 11.98 -12.71
C VAL A 143 13.85 12.14 -11.60
N HIS A 144 13.44 11.81 -10.37
CA HIS A 144 14.28 11.87 -9.19
C HIS A 144 14.52 10.46 -8.66
N VAL A 145 15.79 10.11 -8.47
CA VAL A 145 16.20 8.77 -8.05
C VAL A 145 16.77 8.84 -6.63
N PHE A 146 16.21 8.03 -5.74
CA PHE A 146 16.66 7.89 -4.36
C PHE A 146 17.11 6.44 -4.13
N GLN A 147 18.27 6.29 -3.50
CA GLN A 147 18.86 4.99 -3.22
C GLN A 147 19.14 4.92 -1.72
N GLN A 148 18.66 3.88 -1.06
CA GLN A 148 18.99 3.63 0.34
C GLN A 148 18.90 2.13 0.61
N SER A 149 19.85 1.59 1.38
CA SER A 149 19.80 0.20 1.82
C SER A 149 19.69 -0.79 0.63
N ASN A 150 18.70 -1.70 0.62
CA ASN A 150 18.38 -2.59 -0.49
C ASN A 150 17.29 -2.06 -1.45
N VAL A 151 16.98 -0.77 -1.45
CA VAL A 151 15.89 -0.22 -2.26
C VAL A 151 16.33 0.94 -3.15
N ILE A 152 15.65 1.08 -4.29
CA ILE A 152 15.69 2.26 -5.15
C ILE A 152 14.26 2.77 -5.29
N LEU A 153 14.04 4.04 -4.96
CA LEU A 153 12.76 4.71 -5.16
C LEU A 153 12.95 5.75 -6.27
N ILE A 154 12.08 5.70 -7.28
CA ILE A 154 12.08 6.68 -8.36
C ILE A 154 10.80 7.50 -8.26
N LEU A 155 10.92 8.80 -8.04
CA LEU A 155 9.81 9.74 -8.09
C LEU A 155 9.76 10.38 -9.48
N VAL A 156 8.56 10.48 -10.04
CA VAL A 156 8.33 11.18 -11.31
C VAL A 156 7.54 12.46 -11.03
N GLY A 157 8.09 13.58 -11.47
CA GLY A 157 7.60 14.93 -11.19
C GLY A 157 7.80 15.34 -9.73
N GLY A 158 6.94 16.26 -9.29
CA GLY A 158 6.99 16.85 -7.95
C GLY A 158 7.67 18.22 -7.92
N THR A 159 7.41 18.93 -6.83
CA THR A 159 8.06 20.19 -6.46
C THR A 159 9.34 19.92 -5.67
N ASP A 160 10.23 20.91 -5.58
CA ASP A 160 11.46 20.80 -4.78
C ASP A 160 11.19 20.40 -3.31
N GLU A 161 10.04 20.81 -2.76
CA GLU A 161 9.61 20.47 -1.40
C GLU A 161 9.22 18.99 -1.32
N GLU A 162 8.39 18.49 -2.23
CA GLU A 162 7.99 17.07 -2.26
C GLU A 162 9.21 16.16 -2.50
N VAL A 163 10.13 16.56 -3.38
CA VAL A 163 11.40 15.85 -3.64
C VAL A 163 12.25 15.77 -2.36
N GLN A 164 12.37 16.87 -1.62
CA GLN A 164 13.09 16.90 -0.33
C GLN A 164 12.42 16.05 0.74
N MET A 165 11.09 16.04 0.80
CA MET A 165 10.35 15.19 1.74
C MET A 165 10.56 13.70 1.42
N VAL A 166 10.52 13.33 0.14
CA VAL A 166 10.84 11.95 -0.27
C VAL A 166 12.29 11.60 0.08
N GLN A 167 13.24 12.51 -0.17
CA GLN A 167 14.63 12.30 0.23
C GLN A 167 14.75 12.06 1.73
N ALA A 168 14.15 12.92 2.55
CA ALA A 168 14.17 12.82 3.99
C ALA A 168 13.56 11.49 4.47
N ALA A 169 12.44 11.07 3.88
CA ALA A 169 11.84 9.76 4.15
C ALA A 169 12.83 8.63 3.88
N MET A 170 13.46 8.62 2.70
CA MET A 170 14.41 7.58 2.32
C MET A 170 15.61 7.55 3.26
N GLU A 171 16.13 8.69 3.69
CA GLU A 171 17.25 8.78 4.64
C GLU A 171 16.93 8.22 6.05
N THR A 172 15.66 8.08 6.41
CA THR A 172 15.27 7.42 7.68
C THR A 172 15.35 5.90 7.63
N LEU A 173 15.47 5.31 6.44
CA LEU A 173 15.52 3.86 6.30
C LEU A 173 16.88 3.30 6.77
N PRO A 174 16.87 2.18 7.50
CA PRO A 174 18.07 1.50 8.00
C PRO A 174 18.89 0.83 6.90
#